data_AF-A0A939X502-F1
#
_entry.id   AF-A0A939X502-F1
#
_cell.length_a   1.000
_cell.length_b   1.000
_cell.length_c   1.000
_cell.angle_alpha   90.00
_cell.angle_beta   90.00
_cell.angle_gamma   90.00
#
_symmetry.space_group_name_H-M   'P 1'
#
loop_
_entity.id
_entity.type
_entity.pdbx_description
1 polymer ?
#
loop_
_entity_poly.entity_id
_entity_poly.type
_entity_poly.pdbx_seq_one_letter_code
_entity_poly.pdbx_strand_id
1 'polypeptide(L)'
;MNAKQSLSSISANQELWLEQFRQEMFERDIRSGLSAAENIGLERGRKEGITKGRSEAKLEAARNMLTQGVDADKIAQWLALSLETVQKLAKELKI
;
A
#
# COMPACT_ATOMS: atom_id res chain seq x y z
N MET A 1 -36.73 11.14 52.51
CA MET A 1 -36.49 10.84 51.08
C MET A 1 -35.14 10.13 50.98
N ASN A 2 -35.10 9.01 50.24
CA ASN A 2 -34.22 7.88 50.50
C ASN A 2 -32.80 8.02 49.93
N ALA A 3 -31.77 7.94 50.78
CA ALA A 3 -30.36 7.82 50.37
C ALA A 3 -30.08 6.58 49.48
N LYS A 4 -30.94 5.55 49.55
CA LYS A 4 -30.90 4.39 48.64
C LYS A 4 -31.35 4.72 47.21
N GLN A 5 -32.26 5.69 47.03
CA GLN A 5 -32.74 6.13 45.70
C GLN A 5 -31.72 7.04 45.00
N SER A 6 -30.90 7.78 45.76
CA SER A 6 -29.80 8.59 45.20
C SER A 6 -28.61 7.74 44.77
N LEU A 7 -28.27 6.67 45.51
CA LEU A 7 -27.17 5.79 45.13
C LEU A 7 -27.49 5.00 43.85
N SER A 8 -28.72 4.50 43.70
CA SER A 8 -29.15 3.76 42.51
C SER A 8 -29.21 4.62 41.26
N SER A 9 -29.61 5.90 41.38
CA SER A 9 -29.65 6.83 40.24
C SER A 9 -28.25 7.29 39.80
N ILE A 10 -27.33 7.50 40.75
CA ILE A 10 -25.92 7.79 40.45
C ILE A 10 -25.24 6.57 39.80
N SER A 11 -25.50 5.35 40.31
CA SER A 11 -25.01 4.09 39.74
C SER A 11 -25.51 3.86 38.31
N ALA A 12 -26.80 4.09 38.07
CA ALA A 12 -27.39 3.96 36.73
C ALA A 12 -26.80 4.98 35.74
N ASN A 13 -26.55 6.22 36.18
CA ASN A 13 -25.86 7.22 35.34
C ASN A 13 -24.40 6.85 35.04
N GLN A 14 -23.70 6.22 35.98
CA GLN A 14 -22.33 5.74 35.78
C GLN A 14 -22.28 4.56 34.79
N GLU A 15 -23.23 3.63 34.87
CA GLU A 15 -23.34 2.51 33.93
C GLU A 15 -23.66 2.99 32.51
N LEU A 16 -24.62 3.91 32.37
CA LEU A 16 -24.95 4.54 31.08
C LEU A 16 -23.74 5.26 30.47
N TRP A 17 -22.99 6.01 31.28
CA TRP A 17 -21.77 6.67 30.81
C TRP A 17 -20.71 5.66 30.33
N LEU A 18 -20.51 4.57 31.08
CA LEU A 18 -19.57 3.51 30.69
C LEU A 18 -20.01 2.80 29.41
N GLU A 19 -21.30 2.57 29.22
CA GLU A 19 -21.84 2.00 27.98
C GLU A 19 -21.63 2.92 26.78
N GLN A 20 -21.97 4.20 26.92
CA GLN A 20 -21.74 5.21 25.88
C GLN A 20 -20.26 5.32 25.54
N PHE A 21 -19.41 5.42 26.55
CA PHE A 21 -17.97 5.49 26.36
C PHE A 21 -17.42 4.25 25.65
N ARG A 22 -17.90 3.04 26.03
CA ARG A 22 -17.52 1.79 25.33
C ARG A 22 -17.96 1.80 23.87
N GLN A 23 -19.16 2.29 23.59
CA GLN A 23 -19.67 2.38 22.23
C GLN A 23 -18.86 3.37 21.40
N GLU A 24 -18.60 4.57 21.92
CA GLU A 24 -17.76 5.59 21.26
C GLU A 24 -16.34 5.07 21.01
N MET A 25 -15.74 4.39 21.98
CA MET A 25 -14.43 3.78 21.85
C MET A 25 -14.42 2.70 20.77
N PHE A 26 -15.42 1.83 20.74
CA PHE A 26 -15.55 0.80 19.71
C PHE A 26 -15.69 1.43 18.32
N GLU A 27 -16.55 2.43 18.16
CA GLU A 27 -16.75 3.15 16.90
C GLU A 27 -15.46 3.84 16.44
N ARG A 28 -14.72 4.46 17.36
CA ARG A 28 -13.43 5.10 17.07
C ARG A 28 -12.39 4.07 16.66
N ASP A 29 -12.29 2.95 17.36
CA ASP A 29 -11.32 1.90 17.09
C ASP A 29 -11.59 1.28 15.72
N ILE A 30 -12.86 0.99 15.38
CA ILE A 30 -13.25 0.54 14.04
C ILE A 30 -12.90 1.58 12.97
N ARG A 31 -13.26 2.85 13.17
CA ARG A 31 -12.96 3.92 12.21
C ARG A 31 -11.46 4.08 11.98
N SER A 32 -10.68 4.09 13.07
CA SER A 32 -9.23 4.21 13.00
C SER A 32 -8.57 3.00 12.32
N GLY A 33 -9.05 1.79 12.63
CA GLY A 33 -8.57 0.55 12.02
C GLY A 33 -8.85 0.50 10.51
N LEU A 34 -10.06 0.89 10.09
CA LEU A 34 -10.43 0.97 8.67
C LEU A 34 -9.58 2.02 7.93
N SER A 35 -9.42 3.22 8.51
CA SER A 35 -8.61 4.26 7.90
C SER A 35 -7.13 3.85 7.79
N ALA A 36 -6.58 3.19 8.83
CA ALA A 36 -5.23 2.65 8.77
C ALA A 36 -5.08 1.58 7.69
N ALA A 37 -6.04 0.66 7.58
CA ALA A 37 -6.04 -0.38 6.56
C ALA A 37 -6.10 0.19 5.13
N GLU A 38 -6.96 1.19 4.90
CA GLU A 38 -7.07 1.89 3.61
C GLU A 38 -5.76 2.59 3.25
N ASN A 39 -5.18 3.35 4.17
CA ASN A 39 -3.91 4.05 3.95
C ASN A 39 -2.76 3.09 3.63
N ILE A 40 -2.66 1.98 4.37
CA ILE A 40 -1.66 0.94 4.11
C ILE A 40 -1.88 0.31 2.73
N GLY A 41 -3.13 0.01 2.37
CA GLY A 41 -3.48 -0.57 1.08
C GLY A 41 -3.12 0.36 -0.08
N LEU A 42 -3.49 1.64 0.01
CA LEU A 42 -3.17 2.64 -1.00
C LEU A 42 -1.67 2.84 -1.17
N GLU A 43 -0.91 2.97 -0.08
CA GLU A 43 0.53 3.19 -0.17
C GLU A 43 1.27 1.97 -0.74
N ARG A 44 0.87 0.76 -0.33
CA ARG A 44 1.41 -0.48 -0.92
C ARG A 44 1.10 -0.58 -2.40
N GLY A 45 -0.17 -0.40 -2.79
CA GLY A 45 -0.59 -0.46 -4.19
C GLY A 45 0.12 0.57 -5.06
N ARG A 46 0.27 1.80 -4.57
CA ARG A 46 1.00 2.87 -5.25
C ARG A 46 2.48 2.51 -5.44
N LYS A 47 3.15 2.05 -4.39
CA LYS A 47 4.57 1.67 -4.44
C LYS A 47 4.82 0.50 -5.38
N GLU A 48 4.00 -0.54 -5.31
CA GLU A 48 4.06 -1.70 -6.19
C GLU A 48 3.81 -1.29 -7.64
N GLY A 49 2.77 -0.50 -7.90
CA GLY A 49 2.43 0.01 -9.23
C GLY A 49 3.56 0.82 -9.86
N ILE A 50 4.16 1.76 -9.11
CA ILE A 50 5.30 2.55 -9.60
C ILE A 50 6.51 1.65 -9.90
N THR A 51 6.81 0.71 -9.01
CA THR A 51 7.97 -0.19 -9.17
C THR A 51 7.80 -1.08 -10.40
N LYS A 52 6.63 -1.71 -10.53
CA LYS A 52 6.28 -2.57 -11.66
C LYS A 52 6.28 -1.79 -12.97
N GLY A 53 5.59 -0.64 -13.02
CA GLY A 53 5.52 0.20 -14.21
C GLY A 53 6.90 0.72 -14.64
N ARG A 54 7.77 1.13 -13.70
CA ARG A 54 9.14 1.54 -14.03
C ARG A 54 9.98 0.38 -14.58
N SER A 55 9.81 -0.82 -14.05
CA SER A 55 10.50 -2.01 -14.55
C SER A 55 10.02 -2.38 -15.95
N GLU A 56 8.70 -2.42 -16.16
CA GLU A 56 8.09 -2.74 -17.46
C GLU A 56 8.51 -1.72 -18.53
N ALA A 57 8.45 -0.41 -18.23
CA ALA A 57 8.88 0.64 -19.14
C ALA A 57 10.36 0.53 -19.53
N LYS A 58 11.25 0.16 -18.59
CA LYS A 58 12.66 -0.08 -18.90
C LYS A 58 12.84 -1.27 -19.85
N LEU A 59 12.12 -2.37 -19.63
CA LEU A 59 12.22 -3.55 -20.48
C LEU A 59 11.66 -3.27 -21.87
N GLU A 60 10.55 -2.54 -21.98
CA GLU A 60 9.98 -2.11 -23.26
C GLU A 60 10.95 -1.18 -24.02
N ALA A 61 11.52 -0.19 -23.34
CA ALA A 61 12.54 0.66 -23.94
C ALA A 61 13.76 -0.14 -24.42
N ALA A 62 14.23 -1.12 -23.63
CA ALA A 62 15.32 -1.99 -24.03
C ALA A 62 14.98 -2.81 -25.29
N ARG A 63 13.77 -3.37 -25.37
CA ARG A 63 13.30 -4.09 -26.57
C ARG A 63 13.30 -3.18 -27.79
N ASN A 64 12.79 -1.96 -27.66
CA ASN A 64 12.75 -0.99 -28.76
C ASN A 64 14.14 -0.53 -29.20
N MET A 65 15.10 -0.39 -28.28
CA MET A 65 16.48 -0.04 -28.61
C MET A 65 17.21 -1.21 -29.29
N LEU A 66 17.00 -2.45 -28.83
CA LEU A 66 17.58 -3.64 -29.45
C LEU A 66 17.08 -3.84 -30.89
N THR A 67 15.78 -3.63 -31.15
CA THR A 67 15.22 -3.73 -32.52
C THR A 67 15.73 -2.64 -33.45
N GLN A 68 16.18 -1.50 -32.91
CA GLN A 68 16.83 -0.43 -33.66
C GLN A 68 18.35 -0.67 -33.86
N GLY A 69 18.89 -1.79 -33.37
CA GLY A 69 20.30 -2.15 -33.55
C GLY A 69 21.24 -1.46 -32.57
N VAL A 70 20.76 -0.96 -31.43
CA VAL A 70 21.61 -0.39 -30.38
C VAL A 70 22.32 -1.52 -29.61
N ASP A 71 23.61 -1.35 -29.34
CA ASP A 71 24.43 -2.32 -28.61
C ASP A 71 23.87 -2.61 -27.20
N ALA A 72 23.83 -3.90 -26.83
CA ALA A 72 23.33 -4.36 -25.53
C ALA A 72 24.07 -3.71 -24.34
N ASP A 73 25.37 -3.45 -24.47
CA ASP A 73 26.18 -2.79 -23.43
C ASP A 73 25.72 -1.36 -23.15
N LYS A 74 25.41 -0.60 -24.21
CA LYS A 74 24.91 0.78 -24.10
C LYS A 74 23.51 0.81 -23.50
N ILE A 75 22.65 -0.12 -23.90
CA ILE A 75 21.29 -0.24 -23.37
C ILE A 75 21.32 -0.57 -21.88
N ALA A 76 22.16 -1.52 -21.46
CA ALA A 76 22.35 -1.87 -20.06
C ALA A 76 22.80 -0.65 -19.23
N GLN A 77 23.74 0.12 -19.76
CA GLN A 77 24.23 1.35 -19.13
C GLN A 77 23.13 2.43 -19.02
N TRP A 78 22.42 2.74 -20.11
CA TRP A 78 21.43 3.83 -20.16
C TRP A 78 20.18 3.53 -19.33
N LEU A 79 19.70 2.29 -19.35
CA LEU A 79 18.49 1.90 -18.65
C LEU A 79 18.76 1.38 -17.23
N ALA A 80 20.04 1.35 -16.82
CA ALA A 80 20.50 0.75 -15.57
C ALA A 80 19.88 -0.65 -15.39
N LEU A 81 20.04 -1.49 -16.42
CA LEU A 81 19.66 -2.89 -16.45
C LEU A 81 20.93 -3.74 -16.39
N SER A 82 20.84 -4.98 -15.91
CA SER A 82 21.98 -5.90 -16.02
C SER A 82 22.18 -6.30 -17.47
N LEU A 83 23.45 -6.45 -17.87
CA LEU A 83 23.78 -6.90 -19.22
C LEU A 83 23.14 -8.26 -19.53
N GLU A 84 23.10 -9.16 -18.55
CA GLU A 84 22.43 -10.46 -18.67
C GLU A 84 20.94 -10.31 -19.04
N THR A 85 20.23 -9.35 -18.42
CA THR A 85 18.82 -9.10 -18.72
C THR A 85 18.63 -8.63 -20.16
N VAL A 86 19.49 -7.71 -20.62
CA VAL A 86 19.44 -7.19 -21.99
C VAL A 86 19.80 -8.28 -23.01
N GLN A 87 20.80 -9.12 -22.72
CA GLN A 87 21.17 -10.25 -23.57
C GLN A 87 20.07 -11.31 -23.65
N LYS A 88 19.39 -11.57 -22.53
CA LYS A 88 18.22 -12.46 -22.52
C LYS A 88 17.10 -11.91 -23.39
N LEU A 89 16.83 -10.60 -23.31
CA LEU A 89 15.86 -9.93 -24.17
C LEU A 89 16.23 -10.02 -25.67
N ALA A 90 17.51 -9.83 -26.01
CA ALA A 90 17.99 -9.97 -27.39
C ALA A 90 17.75 -11.40 -27.92
N LYS A 91 18.11 -12.42 -27.13
CA LYS A 91 17.83 -13.84 -27.46
C LYS A 91 16.34 -14.12 -27.65
N GLU A 92 15.47 -13.58 -26.79
CA GLU A 92 14.01 -13.72 -26.92
C GLU A 92 13.48 -13.10 -28.22
N LEU A 93 14.05 -11.95 -28.63
CA LEU A 93 13.69 -11.25 -29.85
C LEU A 93 14.33 -11.87 -31.11
N LYS A 94 15.21 -12.88 -30.94
CA LYS A 94 15.98 -13.54 -32.02
C LYS A 94 16.84 -12.55 -32.82
N ILE A 95 17.40 -11.56 -32.12
CA ILE A 95 18.32 -10.54 -32.66
C ILE A 95 19.69 -10.71 -32.02
#